data_AF-A0A0D5MA93-F1
#
_entry.id   AF-A0A0D5MA93-F1
#
_cell.length_a   1.000
_cell.length_b   1.000
_cell.length_c   1.000
_cell.angle_alpha   90.00
_cell.angle_beta   90.00
_cell.angle_gamma   90.00
#
_symmetry.space_group_name_H-M   'P 1'
#
loop_
_entity.id
_entity.type
_entity.pdbx_description
1 polymer ?
#
loop_
_entity_poly.entity_id
_entity_poly.type
_entity_poly.pdbx_seq_one_letter_code
_entity_poly.pdbx_strand_id
1 'polypeptide(L)' 'MSEYLSWEAGIIDEIAATLEVTYSDATGIVGAQPFYMAQSWSKGMDAKATAQKIIAESEK' A
#
# COMPACT_ATOMS: atom_id res chain seq x y z
N MET A 1 14.82 7.93 -7.25
CA MET A 1 13.96 7.33 -6.20
C MET A 1 14.55 5.98 -5.84
N SER A 2 14.56 5.60 -4.57
CA SER A 2 14.91 4.23 -4.17
C SER A 2 13.81 3.26 -4.60
N GLU A 3 14.16 1.98 -4.78
CA GLU A 3 13.20 0.92 -5.15
C GLU A 3 12.00 0.88 -4.19
N TYR A 4 12.26 1.11 -2.90
CA TYR A 4 11.21 1.20 -1.87
C TYR A 4 10.20 2.32 -2.14
N LEU A 5 10.65 3.53 -2.50
CA LEU A 5 9.75 4.66 -2.74
C LEU A 5 8.89 4.46 -3.98
N SER A 6 9.44 3.85 -5.04
CA SER A 6 8.67 3.49 -6.23
C SER A 6 7.64 2.40 -5.93
N TRP A 7 8.01 1.43 -5.10
CA TRP A 7 7.11 0.37 -4.64
C TRP A 7 5.98 0.92 -3.76
N GLU A 8 6.30 1.77 -2.79
CA GLU A 8 5.32 2.44 -1.93
C GLU A 8 4.35 3.33 -2.72
N ALA A 9 4.84 4.11 -3.69
CA ALA A 9 3.98 4.89 -4.56
C ALA A 9 3.01 3.99 -5.36
N GLY A 10 3.49 2.85 -5.89
CA GLY A 10 2.64 1.89 -6.58
C GLY A 10 1.55 1.27 -5.69
N ILE A 11 1.82 1.10 -4.39
CA ILE A 11 0.82 0.63 -3.42
C ILE A 11 -0.27 1.70 -3.26
N ILE A 12 0.13 2.96 -3.08
CA ILE A 12 -0.80 4.08 -2.90
C ILE A 12 -1.68 4.24 -4.13
N ASP A 13 -1.10 4.18 -5.33
CA ASP A 13 -1.85 4.26 -6.59
C ASP A 13 -2.86 3.11 -6.74
N GLU A 14 -2.48 1.87 -6.42
CA GLU A 14 -3.38 0.72 -6.50
C GLU A 14 -4.52 0.83 -5.46
N ILE A 15 -4.24 1.30 -4.24
CA ILE A 15 -5.27 1.53 -3.22
C ILE A 15 -6.23 2.64 -3.64
N ALA A 16 -5.70 3.76 -4.15
CA ALA A 16 -6.51 4.87 -4.64
C ALA A 16 -7.44 4.42 -5.78
N ALA A 17 -6.90 3.63 -6.72
CA ALA A 17 -7.68 3.08 -7.83
C ALA A 17 -8.72 2.04 -7.36
N THR A 18 -8.37 1.17 -6.41
CA THR A 18 -9.25 0.08 -5.96
C THR A 18 -10.40 0.57 -5.09
N LEU A 19 -10.14 1.55 -4.21
CA LEU A 19 -11.14 2.12 -3.31
C LEU A 19 -11.85 3.35 -3.89
N GLU A 20 -11.47 3.79 -5.10
CA GLU A 20 -11.94 5.02 -5.74
C GLU A 20 -11.80 6.27 -4.85
N VAL A 21 -10.68 6.36 -4.12
CA VAL A 21 -10.34 7.46 -3.21
C VAL A 21 -9.21 8.32 -3.76
N THR A 22 -8.95 9.48 -3.13
CA THR A 22 -7.82 10.31 -3.54
C THR A 22 -6.48 9.68 -3.15
N TYR A 23 -5.41 10.04 -3.86
CA TYR A 23 -4.05 9.64 -3.49
C TYR A 23 -3.70 10.03 -2.04
N SER A 24 -4.21 11.18 -1.56
CA SER A 24 -4.00 11.63 -0.18
C SER A 24 -4.67 10.70 0.83
N ASP A 25 -5.91 10.27 0.56
CA ASP A 25 -6.62 9.32 1.43
C ASP A 25 -5.93 7.96 1.43
N ALA A 26 -5.54 7.47 0.26
CA ALA A 26 -4.78 6.23 0.11
C ALA A 26 -3.43 6.28 0.84
N THR A 27 -2.73 7.43 0.80
CA THR A 27 -1.49 7.65 1.57
C THR A 27 -1.75 7.53 3.07
N GLY A 28 -2.87 8.07 3.56
CA GLY A 28 -3.30 7.92 4.95
C GLY A 28 -3.55 6.46 5.33
N ILE A 29 -4.21 5.69 4.46
CA ILE A 29 -4.46 4.25 4.65
C ILE A 29 -3.15 3.46 4.73
N VAL A 30 -2.22 3.71 3.80
CA VAL A 30 -0.88 3.07 3.81
C VAL A 30 -0.12 3.45 5.08
N GLY A 31 -0.14 4.74 5.45
CA GLY A 31 0.51 5.25 6.65
C GLY A 31 -0.04 4.66 7.96
N ALA A 32 -1.30 4.23 7.97
CA ALA A 32 -1.91 3.53 9.11
C ALA A 32 -1.46 2.06 9.26
N GLN A 33 -0.76 1.51 8.25
CA GLN A 33 -0.42 0.08 8.17
C GLN A 33 1.11 -0.19 8.11
N PRO A 34 1.94 0.36 9.01
CA PRO A 34 3.40 0.24 8.95
C PRO A 34 3.88 -1.21 9.08
N PHE A 35 3.16 -2.06 9.84
CA PHE A 35 3.50 -3.47 9.97
C PHE A 35 3.39 -4.23 8.64
N TYR A 36 2.31 -4.01 7.90
CA TYR A 36 2.09 -4.68 6.61
C TYR A 36 3.03 -4.17 5.52
N MET A 37 3.39 -2.88 5.56
CA MET A 37 4.44 -2.32 4.71
C MET A 37 5.79 -3.01 4.94
N ALA A 38 6.27 -3.03 6.19
CA ALA A 38 7.55 -3.65 6.54
C ALA A 38 7.57 -5.17 6.26
N GLN A 39 6.48 -5.87 6.58
CA GLN A 39 6.36 -7.30 6.31
C GLN A 39 6.39 -7.58 4.80
N SER A 40 5.66 -6.81 4.00
CA SER A 40 5.57 -7.02 2.56
C SER A 40 6.89 -6.73 1.86
N TRP A 41 7.55 -5.64 2.24
CA TRP A 41 8.88 -5.31 1.76
C TRP A 41 9.90 -6.42 2.08
N SER A 42 9.91 -6.91 3.32
CA SER A 42 10.81 -7.98 3.75
C SER A 42 10.56 -9.30 3.02
N LYS A 43 9.34 -9.51 2.51
CA LYS A 43 8.95 -10.68 1.72
C LYS A 43 9.14 -10.49 0.22
N GLY A 44 9.57 -9.31 -0.23
CA GLY A 44 9.69 -8.98 -1.65
C GLY A 44 8.36 -9.02 -2.39
N MET A 45 7.25 -8.73 -1.69
CA MET A 45 5.93 -8.66 -2.32
C MET A 45 5.86 -7.47 -3.28
N ASP A 46 5.16 -7.64 -4.40
CA ASP A 46 4.88 -6.51 -5.29
C ASP A 46 3.83 -5.55 -4.71
N ALA A 47 3.76 -4.36 -5.28
CA ALA A 47 2.89 -3.29 -4.80
C ALA A 47 1.40 -3.67 -4.82
N LYS A 48 0.96 -4.42 -5.83
CA LYS A 48 -0.44 -4.81 -5.98
C LYS A 48 -0.85 -5.82 -4.91
N ALA A 49 -0.03 -6.83 -4.66
CA ALA A 49 -0.25 -7.82 -3.61
C ALA A 49 -0.28 -7.17 -2.22
N THR A 50 0.60 -6.18 -1.99
CA THR A 50 0.61 -5.42 -0.73
C THR A 50 -0.62 -4.52 -0.57
N ALA A 51 -1.03 -3.81 -1.63
CA ALA A 51 -2.24 -3.01 -1.64
C ALA A 51 -3.47 -3.85 -1.28
N GLN A 52 -3.65 -5.01 -1.92
CA GLN A 52 -4.76 -5.93 -1.61
C GLN A 52 -4.76 -6.40 -0.16
N LYS A 53 -3.57 -6.66 0.40
CA LYS A 53 -3.42 -7.05 1.81
C LYS A 53 -3.81 -5.91 2.75
N ILE A 54 -3.38 -4.69 2.45
CA ILE A 54 -3.73 -3.49 3.24
C ILE A 54 -5.24 -3.23 3.19
N ILE A 55 -5.86 -3.35 2.02
CA ILE A 55 -7.31 -3.19 1.85
C ILE A 55 -8.06 -4.22 2.69
N ALA A 56 -7.73 -5.50 2.53
CA ALA A 56 -8.40 -6.59 3.25
C ALA A 56 -8.28 -6.49 4.79
N GLU A 57 -7.21 -5.87 5.28
CA GLU A 57 -7.00 -5.64 6.72
C GLU A 57 -7.57 -4.30 7.20
N SER A 58 -7.84 -3.35 6.29
CA SER A 58 -8.53 -2.09 6.61
C SER A 58 -10.06 -2.25 6.65
N GLU A 59 -10.59 -3.31 6.05
CA GLU A 59 -12.01 -3.70 6.10
C GLU A 59 -12.39 -4.57 7.31
N LYS A 60 -11.41 -5.02 8.10
CA LYS A 60 -11.62 -5.80 9.33
C LYS A 60 -11.81 -4.92 10.57
#